data_AF-A0A524A447-F1
#
_entry.id   AF-A0A524A447-F1
#
_cell.length_a   1.000
_cell.length_b   1.000
_cell.length_c   1.000
_cell.angle_alpha   90.00
_cell.angle_beta   90.00
_cell.angle_gamma   90.00
#
_symmetry.space_group_name_H-M   'P 1'
#
loop_
_entity.id
_entity.type
_entity.pdbx_description
1 polymer ?
#
loop_
_entity_poly.entity_id
_entity_poly.type
_entity_poly.pdbx_seq_one_letter_code
_entity_poly.pdbx_strand_id
1 'polypeptide(L)'
;MTDKDAEMVPLSEAENEVKVVTQRLALLHLAYGRTLVDEFGWEKGKQLIMNAIKEYARRVAERTKQGHQGLPKYGFWERLEGKPPLCELGKIVREYDELDIGSLYCLIDPAKIMFANPEEKLVHTKAYTVGDDSCEFETVPTTEKDREDLFGENRDWSHVDPRLDEYYKKLEK
;
A
#
# COMPACT_ATOMS: atom_id res chain seq x y z
N MET A 1 -30.40 8.92 24.51
CA MET A 1 -29.41 8.38 25.47
C MET A 1 -28.44 9.50 25.78
N THR A 2 -28.42 9.95 27.03
CA THR A 2 -27.39 10.86 27.52
C THR A 2 -26.07 10.09 27.60
N ASP A 3 -25.00 10.73 27.18
CA ASP A 3 -23.61 10.27 26.98
C ASP A 3 -22.88 9.75 28.23
N LYS A 4 -23.61 9.19 29.21
CA LYS A 4 -23.12 8.94 30.58
C LYS A 4 -22.66 7.51 30.87
N ASP A 5 -22.90 6.56 29.97
CA ASP A 5 -22.49 5.16 30.14
C ASP A 5 -21.83 4.61 28.87
N ALA A 6 -20.89 5.35 28.27
CA ALA A 6 -20.04 4.78 27.22
C ALA A 6 -19.02 3.83 27.85
N GLU A 7 -19.01 2.57 27.43
CA GLU A 7 -17.91 1.66 27.73
C GLU A 7 -16.64 2.15 27.03
N MET A 8 -15.53 2.24 27.75
CA MET A 8 -14.26 2.78 27.27
C MET A 8 -13.14 1.77 27.43
N VAL A 9 -12.21 1.76 26.48
CA VAL A 9 -10.94 1.02 26.55
C VAL A 9 -9.76 1.98 26.60
N PRO A 10 -8.61 1.58 27.16
CA PRO A 10 -7.38 2.36 27.04
C PRO A 10 -7.00 2.62 25.58
N LEU A 11 -6.43 3.80 25.29
CA LEU A 11 -6.00 4.14 23.92
C LEU A 11 -4.99 3.12 23.39
N SER A 12 -4.05 2.68 24.22
CA SER A 12 -3.03 1.69 23.84
C SER A 12 -3.66 0.34 23.46
N GLU A 13 -4.76 -0.06 24.10
CA GLU A 13 -5.50 -1.26 23.74
C GLU A 13 -6.17 -1.09 22.38
N ALA A 14 -6.86 0.03 22.15
CA ALA A 14 -7.47 0.33 20.86
C ALA A 14 -6.44 0.42 19.72
N GLU A 15 -5.27 1.00 19.99
CA GLU A 15 -4.14 1.06 19.05
C GLU A 15 -3.63 -0.34 18.70
N ASN A 16 -3.50 -1.22 19.70
CA ASN A 16 -3.08 -2.59 19.50
C ASN A 16 -4.08 -3.39 18.65
N GLU A 17 -5.38 -3.23 18.87
CA GLU A 17 -6.40 -3.91 18.07
C GLU A 17 -6.33 -3.49 16.59
N VAL A 18 -6.11 -2.21 16.30
CA VAL A 18 -5.92 -1.74 14.91
C VAL A 18 -4.62 -2.29 14.31
N LYS A 19 -3.55 -2.35 15.11
CA LYS A 19 -2.28 -2.97 14.69
C LYS A 19 -2.49 -4.43 14.30
N VAL A 20 -3.19 -5.22 15.11
CA VAL A 20 -3.50 -6.63 14.82
C VAL A 20 -4.25 -6.77 13.49
N VAL A 21 -5.26 -5.92 13.24
CA VAL A 21 -5.98 -5.95 11.97
C VAL A 21 -5.07 -5.56 10.79
N THR A 22 -4.22 -4.55 10.96
CA THR A 22 -3.28 -4.11 9.91
C THR A 22 -2.28 -5.20 9.55
N GLN A 23 -1.75 -5.91 10.56
CA GLN A 23 -0.86 -7.05 10.35
C GLN A 23 -1.58 -8.22 9.64
N ARG A 24 -2.83 -8.50 10.00
CA ARG A 24 -3.63 -9.52 9.31
C ARG A 24 -3.93 -9.15 7.86
N LEU A 25 -4.14 -7.88 7.55
CA LEU A 25 -4.29 -7.42 6.16
C LEU A 25 -3.00 -7.59 5.35
N ALA A 26 -1.84 -7.35 5.97
CA ALA A 26 -0.54 -7.62 5.35
C ALA A 26 -0.37 -9.11 5.03
N LEU A 27 -0.63 -9.99 6.01
CA LEU A 27 -0.59 -11.44 5.84
C LEU A 27 -1.56 -11.91 4.75
N LEU A 28 -2.75 -11.32 4.69
CA LEU A 28 -3.74 -11.61 3.67
C LEU A 28 -3.19 -11.27 2.27
N HIS A 29 -2.64 -10.06 2.11
CA HIS A 29 -2.02 -9.64 0.84
C HIS A 29 -0.89 -10.56 0.41
N LEU A 30 0.02 -10.91 1.34
CA LEU A 30 1.13 -11.83 1.06
C LEU A 30 0.62 -13.21 0.64
N ALA A 31 -0.32 -13.80 1.38
CA ALA A 31 -0.85 -15.12 1.07
C ALA A 31 -1.55 -15.17 -0.30
N TYR A 32 -2.41 -14.19 -0.61
CA TYR A 32 -3.07 -14.13 -1.91
C TYR A 32 -2.08 -13.86 -3.04
N GLY A 33 -1.14 -12.93 -2.83
CA GLY A 33 -0.13 -12.60 -3.81
C GLY A 33 0.77 -13.79 -4.13
N ARG A 34 1.26 -14.49 -3.10
CA ARG A 34 2.12 -15.68 -3.24
C ARG A 34 1.39 -16.78 -4.00
N THR A 35 0.13 -17.03 -3.66
CA THR A 35 -0.71 -18.00 -4.38
C THR A 35 -0.79 -17.67 -5.88
N LEU A 36 -0.94 -16.40 -6.26
CA LEU A 36 -1.01 -15.99 -7.67
C LEU A 36 0.33 -16.15 -8.39
N VAL A 37 1.44 -15.82 -7.73
CA VAL A 37 2.79 -15.96 -8.30
C VAL A 37 3.16 -17.43 -8.45
N ASP A 38 2.84 -18.28 -7.47
CA ASP A 38 3.16 -19.71 -7.51
C ASP A 38 2.36 -20.44 -8.59
N GLU A 39 1.09 -20.09 -8.80
CA GLU A 39 0.22 -20.71 -9.81
C GLU A 39 0.52 -20.23 -11.23
N PHE A 40 0.77 -18.92 -11.41
CA PHE A 40 0.84 -18.32 -12.74
C PHE A 40 2.24 -17.83 -13.14
N GLY A 41 3.24 -17.98 -12.27
CA GLY A 41 4.57 -17.40 -12.42
C GLY A 41 4.61 -15.90 -12.13
N TRP A 42 5.82 -15.34 -12.03
CA TRP A 42 6.04 -13.94 -11.65
C TRP A 42 5.29 -12.95 -12.56
N GLU A 43 5.52 -12.99 -13.87
CA GLU A 43 4.95 -12.02 -14.82
C GLU A 43 3.42 -11.93 -14.72
N LYS A 44 2.75 -13.08 -14.77
CA LYS A 44 1.29 -13.12 -14.74
C LYS A 44 0.75 -12.88 -13.32
N GLY A 45 1.41 -13.43 -12.29
CA GLY A 45 1.06 -13.23 -10.90
C GLY A 45 1.15 -11.76 -10.47
N LYS A 46 2.29 -11.11 -10.75
CA LYS A 46 2.52 -9.66 -10.55
C LYS A 46 1.42 -8.83 -11.20
N GLN A 47 1.12 -9.08 -12.48
CA GLN A 47 0.08 -8.34 -13.18
C GLN A 47 -1.32 -8.53 -12.56
N LEU A 48 -1.65 -9.73 -12.09
CA LEU A 48 -2.92 -10.01 -11.40
C LEU A 48 -3.01 -9.28 -10.06
N ILE A 49 -1.93 -9.28 -9.27
CA ILE A 49 -1.85 -8.54 -8.00
C ILE A 49 -2.02 -7.04 -8.28
N MET A 50 -1.31 -6.50 -9.26
CA MET A 50 -1.42 -5.09 -9.65
C MET A 50 -2.83 -4.73 -10.10
N ASN A 51 -3.50 -5.57 -10.88
CA ASN A 51 -4.89 -5.35 -11.25
C ASN A 51 -5.82 -5.29 -10.02
N ALA A 52 -5.60 -6.17 -9.03
CA ALA A 52 -6.35 -6.17 -7.78
C ALA A 52 -6.07 -4.90 -6.94
N ILE A 53 -4.81 -4.48 -6.83
CA ILE A 53 -4.42 -3.25 -6.12
C ILE A 53 -5.00 -2.01 -6.81
N LYS A 54 -5.02 -1.98 -8.15
CA LYS A 54 -5.67 -0.90 -8.91
C LYS A 54 -7.15 -0.77 -8.56
N GLU A 55 -7.88 -1.89 -8.60
CA GLU A 55 -9.31 -1.88 -8.24
C GLU A 55 -9.53 -1.51 -6.77
N TYR A 56 -8.66 -1.98 -5.87
CA TYR A 56 -8.69 -1.57 -4.46
C TYR A 56 -8.47 -0.06 -4.31
N ALA A 57 -7.46 0.51 -4.98
CA ALA A 57 -7.17 1.94 -4.97
C ALA A 57 -8.36 2.78 -5.48
N ARG A 58 -9.02 2.34 -6.56
CA ARG A 58 -10.24 2.98 -7.09
C ARG A 58 -11.34 3.04 -6.03
N ARG A 59 -11.60 1.93 -5.34
CA ARG A 59 -12.61 1.85 -4.27
C ARG A 59 -12.26 2.73 -3.07
N VAL A 60 -10.99 2.80 -2.69
CA VAL A 60 -10.51 3.68 -1.61
C VAL A 60 -10.69 5.15 -1.98
N ALA A 61 -10.32 5.54 -3.21
CA ALA A 61 -10.51 6.92 -3.70
C ALA A 61 -11.99 7.30 -3.71
N GLU A 62 -12.87 6.42 -4.20
CA GLU A 62 -14.31 6.61 -4.19
C GLU A 62 -14.88 6.79 -2.77
N ARG A 63 -14.49 5.92 -1.82
CA ARG A 63 -14.90 6.05 -0.41
C ARG A 63 -14.39 7.35 0.21
N THR A 64 -13.16 7.74 -0.07
CA THR A 64 -12.56 8.97 0.46
C THR A 64 -13.30 10.21 -0.09
N LYS A 65 -13.66 10.19 -1.38
CA LYS A 65 -14.49 11.24 -2.01
C LYS A 65 -15.87 11.37 -1.36
N GLN A 66 -16.41 10.28 -0.82
CA GLN A 66 -17.67 10.26 -0.05
C GLN A 66 -17.50 10.76 1.41
N GLY A 67 -16.30 11.18 1.81
CA GLY A 67 -16.01 11.68 3.15
C GLY A 67 -15.64 10.60 4.18
N HIS A 68 -15.45 9.35 3.76
CA HIS A 68 -14.95 8.31 4.65
C HIS A 68 -13.45 8.49 4.92
N GLN A 69 -13.03 8.18 6.16
CA GLN A 69 -11.61 8.18 6.53
C GLN A 69 -10.83 7.15 5.70
N GLY A 70 -9.67 7.56 5.17
CA GLY A 70 -8.80 6.71 4.36
C GLY A 70 -8.02 5.66 5.16
N LEU A 71 -7.27 6.09 6.19
CA LEU A 71 -6.48 5.21 7.06
C LEU A 71 -6.83 5.43 8.54
N PRO A 72 -6.67 4.42 9.41
CA PRO A 72 -6.83 4.60 10.85
C PRO A 72 -5.89 5.69 11.38
N LYS A 73 -6.42 6.53 12.29
CA LYS A 73 -5.63 7.57 12.96
C LYS A 73 -4.56 6.98 13.89
N TYR A 74 -4.84 5.82 14.48
CA TYR A 74 -3.97 5.16 15.45
C TYR A 74 -3.73 3.69 15.06
N GLY A 75 -2.67 3.07 15.58
CA GLY A 75 -2.35 1.65 15.40
C GLY A 75 -1.86 1.22 14.01
N PHE A 76 -2.01 2.05 12.97
CA PHE A 76 -1.48 1.76 11.63
C PHE A 76 0.04 2.01 11.52
N TRP A 77 0.54 2.95 12.34
CA TRP A 77 1.92 3.42 12.34
C TRP A 77 2.59 3.13 13.68
N GLU A 78 3.76 2.52 13.65
CA GLU A 78 4.67 2.49 14.79
C GLU A 78 5.47 3.79 14.84
N ARG A 79 5.40 4.50 15.97
CA ARG A 79 6.19 5.70 16.20
C ARG A 79 7.53 5.29 16.81
N LEU A 80 8.61 5.69 16.15
CA LEU A 80 9.97 5.46 16.60
C LEU A 80 10.60 6.79 16.99
N GLU A 81 11.28 6.84 18.14
CA GLU A 81 11.92 8.07 18.60
C GLU A 81 13.04 8.50 17.63
N GLY A 82 12.97 9.73 17.15
CA GLY A 82 13.94 10.29 16.21
C GLY A 82 13.94 9.68 14.80
N LYS A 83 12.91 8.89 14.42
CA LYS A 83 12.81 8.24 13.10
C LYS A 83 11.42 8.43 12.48
N PRO A 84 11.29 8.36 11.13
CA PRO A 84 9.99 8.32 10.48
C PRO A 84 9.14 7.14 10.99
N PRO A 85 7.81 7.31 11.10
CA PRO A 85 6.93 6.21 11.48
C PRO A 85 6.96 5.08 10.45
N LEU A 86 6.89 3.84 10.91
CA LEU A 86 6.81 2.66 10.05
C LEU A 86 5.38 2.13 10.00
N CYS A 87 4.90 1.75 8.82
CA CYS A 87 3.60 1.07 8.72
C CYS A 87 3.72 -0.37 9.23
N GLU A 88 2.70 -0.83 9.95
CA GLU A 88 2.65 -2.21 10.45
C GLU A 88 2.64 -3.24 9.32
N LEU A 89 2.14 -2.88 8.12
CA LEU A 89 2.22 -3.72 6.93
C LEU A 89 3.66 -3.96 6.48
N GLY A 90 4.47 -2.89 6.39
CA GLY A 90 5.85 -3.00 5.93
C GLY A 90 6.71 -3.85 6.87
N LYS A 91 6.40 -3.82 8.17
CA LYS A 91 7.03 -4.70 9.17
C LYS A 91 6.76 -6.17 8.90
N ILE A 92 5.51 -6.53 8.64
CA ILE A 92 5.13 -7.92 8.29
C ILE A 92 5.81 -8.35 6.97
N VAL A 93 5.84 -7.48 5.96
CA VAL A 93 6.54 -7.77 4.69
C VAL A 93 8.00 -8.16 4.93
N ARG A 94 8.71 -7.43 5.81
CA ARG A 94 10.10 -7.76 6.15
C ARG A 94 10.25 -8.98 7.05
N GLU A 95 9.34 -9.14 8.01
CA GLU A 95 9.34 -10.30 8.89
C GLU A 95 9.25 -11.62 8.10
N TYR A 96 8.48 -11.60 7.01
CA TYR A 96 8.29 -12.76 6.13
C TYR A 96 9.28 -12.82 4.95
N ASP A 97 10.15 -11.82 4.79
CA ASP A 97 11.10 -11.72 3.67
C ASP A 97 10.43 -11.77 2.27
N GLU A 98 9.19 -11.29 2.16
CA GLU A 98 8.41 -11.29 0.91
C GLU A 98 8.32 -9.88 0.31
N LEU A 99 9.47 -9.23 0.12
CA LEU A 99 9.56 -7.86 -0.38
C LEU A 99 9.02 -7.72 -1.82
N ASP A 100 9.18 -8.75 -2.64
CA ASP A 100 8.68 -8.86 -4.02
C ASP A 100 7.15 -8.67 -4.10
N ILE A 101 6.41 -9.39 -3.28
CA ILE A 101 4.94 -9.38 -3.26
C ILE A 101 4.41 -8.28 -2.36
N GLY A 102 5.03 -8.10 -1.19
CA GLY A 102 4.62 -7.11 -0.20
C GLY A 102 4.67 -5.68 -0.73
N SER A 103 5.70 -5.34 -1.51
CA SER A 103 5.85 -4.01 -2.09
C SER A 103 4.79 -3.68 -3.16
N LEU A 104 4.17 -4.67 -3.80
CA LEU A 104 3.06 -4.44 -4.74
C LEU A 104 1.84 -3.82 -4.04
N TYR A 105 1.66 -4.03 -2.73
CA TYR A 105 0.61 -3.36 -1.97
C TYR A 105 0.80 -1.83 -1.97
N CYS A 106 2.04 -1.37 -1.86
CA CYS A 106 2.40 0.05 -1.76
C CYS A 106 2.04 0.85 -3.03
N LEU A 107 1.82 0.17 -4.16
CA LEU A 107 1.32 0.79 -5.39
C LEU A 107 -0.11 1.38 -5.23
N ILE A 108 -0.81 1.08 -4.13
CA ILE A 108 -2.06 1.77 -3.79
C ILE A 108 -1.86 3.28 -3.67
N ASP A 109 -0.73 3.75 -3.15
CA ASP A 109 -0.54 5.16 -2.85
C ASP A 109 -0.56 6.05 -4.10
N PRO A 110 0.25 5.78 -5.14
CA PRO A 110 0.12 6.54 -6.38
C PRO A 110 -1.23 6.32 -7.06
N ALA A 111 -1.73 5.08 -7.12
CA ALA A 111 -2.96 4.76 -7.83
C ALA A 111 -4.18 5.48 -7.21
N LYS A 112 -4.30 5.47 -5.88
CA LYS A 112 -5.39 6.12 -5.14
C LYS A 112 -5.40 7.63 -5.39
N ILE A 113 -4.22 8.25 -5.40
CA ILE A 113 -4.08 9.68 -5.68
C ILE A 113 -4.47 9.97 -7.13
N MET A 114 -4.01 9.19 -8.10
CA MET A 114 -4.40 9.34 -9.50
C MET A 114 -5.91 9.12 -9.75
N PHE A 115 -6.57 8.22 -9.01
CA PHE A 115 -8.02 8.07 -9.07
C PHE A 115 -8.78 9.27 -8.48
N ALA A 116 -8.19 9.97 -7.51
CA ALA A 116 -8.76 11.19 -6.93
C ALA A 116 -8.49 12.43 -7.80
N ASN A 117 -7.27 12.54 -8.32
CA ASN A 117 -6.79 13.60 -9.19
C ASN A 117 -5.78 13.01 -10.21
N PRO A 118 -6.20 12.79 -11.47
CA PRO A 118 -5.35 12.15 -12.48
C PRO A 118 -4.06 12.90 -12.82
N GLU A 119 -3.91 14.16 -12.43
CA GLU A 119 -2.76 15.02 -12.75
C GLU A 119 -1.60 14.89 -11.75
N GLU A 120 -1.80 14.18 -10.64
CA GLU A 120 -0.78 14.00 -9.60
C GLU A 120 -0.71 12.56 -9.10
N LYS A 121 0.45 12.19 -8.56
CA LYS A 121 0.70 10.88 -7.93
C LYS A 121 1.59 11.05 -6.71
N LEU A 122 1.35 10.25 -5.68
CA LEU A 122 2.22 10.14 -4.51
C LEU A 122 3.14 8.95 -4.72
N VAL A 123 4.44 9.20 -4.82
CA VAL A 123 5.46 8.17 -5.10
C VAL A 123 6.42 8.04 -3.93
N HIS A 124 7.03 6.87 -3.78
CA HIS A 124 8.09 6.66 -2.82
C HIS A 124 9.42 7.23 -3.32
N THR A 125 10.10 8.01 -2.48
CA THR A 125 11.53 8.34 -2.65
C THR A 125 12.41 7.37 -1.88
N LYS A 126 11.89 6.83 -0.77
CA LYS A 126 12.39 5.64 -0.07
C LYS A 126 11.21 4.74 0.25
N ALA A 127 11.41 3.43 0.20
CA ALA A 127 10.38 2.45 0.50
C ALA A 127 10.93 1.30 1.36
N TYR A 128 10.38 1.20 2.57
CA TYR A 128 10.76 0.18 3.54
C TYR A 128 10.54 -1.25 3.01
N THR A 129 9.49 -1.45 2.21
CA THR A 129 9.12 -2.75 1.61
C THR A 129 10.03 -3.19 0.46
N VAL A 130 11.03 -2.39 0.07
CA VAL A 130 12.03 -2.72 -0.97
C VAL A 130 13.46 -2.45 -0.51
N GLY A 131 13.70 -2.51 0.80
CA GLY A 131 15.04 -2.53 1.41
C GLY A 131 15.50 -1.24 2.10
N ASP A 132 14.78 -0.12 1.99
CA ASP A 132 15.18 1.14 2.65
C ASP A 132 14.86 1.17 4.15
N ASP A 133 15.48 2.03 4.94
CA ASP A 133 15.28 2.07 6.40
C ASP A 133 13.93 2.66 6.84
N SER A 134 13.25 3.38 5.95
CA SER A 134 11.92 3.95 6.16
C SER A 134 11.17 4.16 4.83
N CYS A 135 9.94 4.66 4.92
CA CYS A 135 9.24 5.21 3.76
C CYS A 135 9.35 6.75 3.75
N GLU A 136 9.63 7.32 2.59
CA GLU A 136 9.57 8.75 2.31
C GLU A 136 8.81 8.95 1.00
N PHE A 137 8.07 10.05 0.88
CA PHE A 137 7.15 10.27 -0.22
C PHE A 137 7.27 11.65 -0.84
N GLU A 138 6.92 11.76 -2.11
CA GLU A 138 6.77 13.01 -2.83
C GLU A 138 5.48 12.98 -3.68
N THR A 139 4.76 14.10 -3.73
CA THR A 139 3.67 14.29 -4.69
C THR A 139 4.23 14.95 -5.93
N VAL A 140 4.11 14.29 -7.07
CA VAL A 140 4.63 14.75 -8.36
C VAL A 140 3.54 14.73 -9.44
N PRO A 141 3.69 15.54 -10.51
CA PRO A 141 2.77 15.46 -11.66
C PRO A 141 2.80 14.09 -12.35
N THR A 142 1.67 13.68 -12.91
CA THR A 142 1.62 12.48 -13.75
C THR A 142 2.01 12.79 -15.19
N THR A 143 2.61 11.82 -15.85
CA THR A 143 2.85 11.82 -17.30
C THR A 143 1.66 11.24 -18.05
N GLU A 144 1.60 11.44 -19.37
CA GLU A 144 0.61 10.79 -20.22
C GLU A 144 0.70 9.26 -20.14
N LYS A 145 1.92 8.73 -20.12
CA LYS A 145 2.17 7.29 -19.96
C LYS A 145 1.63 6.74 -18.64
N ASP A 146 1.83 7.46 -17.53
CA ASP A 146 1.29 7.05 -16.22
C ASP A 146 -0.23 6.87 -16.30
N ARG A 147 -0.92 7.84 -16.92
CA ARG A 147 -2.38 7.83 -17.05
C ARG A 147 -2.85 6.71 -17.99
N GLU A 148 -2.22 6.56 -19.14
CA GLU A 148 -2.56 5.50 -20.09
C GLU A 148 -2.40 4.10 -19.50
N ASP A 149 -1.31 3.87 -18.75
CA ASP A 149 -1.01 2.54 -18.24
C ASP A 149 -1.79 2.21 -16.97
N LEU A 150 -1.99 3.17 -16.05
CA LEU A 150 -2.85 2.94 -14.89
C LEU A 150 -4.30 2.72 -15.33
N PHE A 151 -4.86 3.60 -16.17
CA PHE A 151 -6.28 3.51 -16.56
C PHE A 151 -6.55 2.49 -17.69
N GLY A 152 -5.52 2.02 -18.38
CA GLY A 152 -5.62 0.96 -19.37
C GLY A 152 -5.89 -0.42 -18.76
N GLU A 153 -6.45 -1.33 -19.57
CA GLU A 153 -6.68 -2.72 -19.15
C GLU A 153 -5.42 -3.57 -19.31
N ASN A 154 -5.07 -4.34 -18.28
CA ASN A 154 -3.97 -5.32 -18.29
C ASN A 154 -2.62 -4.75 -18.76
N ARG A 155 -2.33 -3.49 -18.42
CA ARG A 155 -1.02 -2.86 -18.64
C ARG A 155 -0.18 -2.93 -17.38
N ASP A 156 1.14 -3.04 -17.56
CA ASP A 156 2.09 -2.87 -16.46
C ASP A 156 2.20 -1.37 -16.15
N TRP A 157 1.78 -1.00 -14.94
CA TRP A 157 1.83 0.35 -14.41
C TRP A 157 2.77 0.48 -13.20
N SER A 158 3.68 -0.47 -12.95
CA SER A 158 4.58 -0.43 -11.79
C SER A 158 5.46 0.81 -11.78
N HIS A 159 5.85 1.27 -12.98
CA HIS A 159 6.62 2.49 -13.22
C HIS A 159 5.96 3.78 -12.70
N VAL A 160 4.67 3.76 -12.38
CA VAL A 160 4.00 4.89 -11.75
C VAL A 160 4.69 5.25 -10.42
N ASP A 161 5.22 4.26 -9.69
CA ASP A 161 6.15 4.47 -8.59
C ASP A 161 7.59 4.06 -9.01
N PRO A 162 8.48 5.02 -9.31
CA PRO A 162 9.82 4.71 -9.81
C PRO A 162 10.68 3.90 -8.84
N ARG A 163 10.55 4.10 -7.53
CA ARG A 163 11.38 3.43 -6.52
C ARG A 163 11.01 1.96 -6.40
N LEU A 164 9.71 1.63 -6.50
CA LEU A 164 9.24 0.25 -6.53
C LEU A 164 9.55 -0.41 -7.88
N ASP A 165 9.37 0.31 -8.98
CA ASP A 165 9.69 -0.18 -10.33
C ASP A 165 11.16 -0.56 -10.51
N GLU A 166 12.08 0.24 -9.97
CA GLU A 166 13.51 -0.08 -9.97
C GLU A 166 13.80 -1.42 -9.26
N TYR A 167 13.06 -1.71 -8.18
CA TYR A 167 13.21 -2.96 -7.45
C TYR A 167 12.73 -4.16 -8.28
N TYR A 168 11.55 -4.08 -8.91
CA TYR A 168 11.05 -5.17 -9.77
C TYR A 168 11.98 -5.44 -10.96
N LYS A 169 12.48 -4.39 -11.61
CA LYS A 169 13.45 -4.51 -12.71
C LYS A 169 14.77 -5.16 -12.31
N LYS A 170 15.11 -5.19 -11.03
CA LYS A 170 16.29 -5.93 -10.53
C LYS A 170 15.98 -7.41 -10.32
N LEU A 171 14.75 -7.75 -9.96
CA LEU A 171 14.28 -9.14 -9.80
C LEU A 171 14.07 -9.84 -11.14
N GLU A 172 13.69 -9.09 -12.17
CA GLU A 172 13.38 -9.60 -13.52
C GLU A 172 14.64 -9.82 -14.40
N LYS A 173 15.85 -9.59 -13.86
CA LYS A 173 17.14 -9.77 -14.56
C LYS A 173 17.81 -11.08 -14.17
#